data_AF-A0A9X2MFS1-F1
#
_entry.id   AF-A0A9X2MFS1-F1
#
_cell.length_a   1.000
_cell.length_b   1.000
_cell.length_c   1.000
_cell.angle_alpha   90.00
_cell.angle_beta   90.00
_cell.angle_gamma   90.00
#
_symmetry.space_group_name_H-M   'P 1'
#
loop_
_entity.id
_entity.type
_entity.pdbx_description
1 polymer ?
#
loop_
_entity_poly.entity_id
_entity_poly.type
_entity_poly.pdbx_seq_one_letter_code
_entity_poly.pdbx_strand_id
1 'polypeptide(L)' 'MKIGFSKDGLTFNSKKFHPLNLPLKGISLESDIPLNPTSATEILTAFQEVKPENASKSEKIQLLKSMVDKTTI' A
#
# COMPACT_ATOMS: atom_id res chain seq x y z
N MET A 1 3.84 -3.74 -28.81
CA MET A 1 3.38 -3.54 -27.42
C MET A 1 1.96 -4.10 -27.33
N LYS A 2 1.74 -5.23 -26.65
CA LYS A 2 0.41 -5.87 -26.57
C LYS A 2 -0.22 -5.59 -25.21
N ILE A 3 -1.32 -4.85 -25.19
CA ILE A 3 -2.11 -4.56 -23.98
C ILE A 3 -3.29 -5.54 -23.97
N GLY A 4 -3.53 -6.16 -22.82
CA GLY A 4 -4.64 -7.11 -22.62
C GLY A 4 -5.32 -6.90 -21.27
N PHE A 5 -6.43 -7.61 -21.07
CA PHE A 5 -7.16 -7.62 -19.81
C PHE A 5 -7.34 -9.07 -19.36
N SER A 6 -7.08 -9.32 -18.07
CA SER A 6 -7.26 -10.62 -17.41
C SER A 6 -8.13 -10.45 -16.16
N LYS A 7 -8.56 -11.55 -15.54
CA LYS A 7 -9.30 -11.52 -14.27
C LYS A 7 -8.52 -10.81 -13.15
N ASP A 8 -7.19 -10.82 -13.24
CA ASP A 8 -6.28 -10.20 -12.28
C ASP A 8 -5.89 -8.75 -12.65
N GLY A 9 -6.51 -8.17 -13.69
CA GLY A 9 -6.33 -6.80 -14.13
C GLY A 9 -5.66 -6.64 -15.49
N LEU A 10 -5.15 -5.43 -15.76
CA LEU A 10 -4.43 -5.07 -16.98
C LEU A 10 -3.18 -5.94 -17.15
N THR A 11 -2.94 -6.39 -18.38
CA THR A 11 -1.75 -7.15 -18.75
C THR A 11 -0.99 -6.43 -19.86
N PHE A 12 0.33 -6.56 -19.81
CA PHE A 12 1.26 -6.01 -20.79
C PHE A 12 2.20 -7.12 -21.24
N ASN A 13 2.20 -7.44 -22.53
CA ASN A 13 2.93 -8.59 -23.10
C ASN A 13 2.66 -9.90 -22.32
N SER A 14 1.40 -10.15 -21.97
CA SER A 14 0.93 -11.31 -21.21
C SER A 14 1.47 -11.42 -19.77
N LYS A 15 2.15 -10.39 -19.25
CA LYS A 15 2.50 -10.26 -17.81
C LYS A 15 1.53 -9.30 -17.13
N LYS A 16 1.29 -9.50 -15.83
CA LYS A 16 0.46 -8.59 -15.01
C LYS A 16 1.09 -7.20 -15.02
N PHE A 17 0.28 -6.17 -15.31
CA PHE A 17 0.74 -4.80 -15.29
C PHE A 17 1.13 -4.41 -13.86
N HIS A 18 2.36 -3.93 -13.69
CA HIS A 18 2.81 -3.27 -12.47
C HIS A 18 3.14 -1.82 -12.84
N PRO A 19 2.57 -0.81 -12.16
CA PRO A 19 2.78 0.59 -12.51
C PRO A 19 4.26 1.04 -12.41
N LEU A 20 5.08 0.33 -11.63
CA LEU A 20 6.53 0.55 -11.56
C LEU A 20 7.31 -0.09 -12.72
N ASN A 21 6.71 -1.05 -13.44
CA ASN A 21 7.33 -1.74 -14.57
C ASN A 21 7.01 -1.06 -15.92
N LEU A 22 6.68 0.24 -15.90
CA LEU A 22 6.47 1.03 -17.11
C LEU A 22 7.85 1.40 -17.69
N PRO A 23 8.23 0.89 -18.87
CA PRO A 23 9.45 1.32 -19.53
C PRO A 23 9.27 2.75 -20.04
N LEU A 24 9.78 3.74 -19.31
CA LEU A 24 9.87 5.11 -19.78
C LEU A 24 11.20 5.29 -20.52
N LYS A 25 11.15 5.55 -21.83
CA LYS A 25 12.32 5.86 -22.66
C LYS A 25 13.46 4.83 -22.58
N GLY A 26 13.14 3.54 -22.46
CA GLY A 26 14.12 2.45 -22.44
C GLY A 26 14.75 2.16 -21.07
N ILE A 27 14.29 2.81 -20.00
CA ILE A 27 14.69 2.51 -18.62
C ILE A 27 13.53 1.79 -17.95
N SER A 28 13.73 0.52 -17.63
CA SER A 28 12.79 -0.29 -16.85
C SER A 28 13.19 -0.21 -15.38
N LEU A 29 12.33 0.36 -14.53
CA LEU A 29 12.49 0.27 -13.08
C LEU A 29 11.96 -1.08 -12.60
N GLU A 30 12.71 -2.15 -12.88
CA GLU A 30 12.42 -3.47 -12.30
C GLU A 30 13.02 -3.50 -10.88
N SER A 31 12.15 -3.50 -9.87
CA SER A 31 12.56 -3.67 -8.48
C SER A 31 12.54 -5.15 -8.13
N ASP A 32 13.71 -5.75 -7.91
CA ASP A 32 13.86 -7.11 -7.37
C ASP A 32 13.57 -7.19 -5.86
N ILE A 33 13.25 -6.06 -5.22
CA ILE A 33 12.88 -6.02 -3.80
C ILE A 33 11.45 -6.54 -3.67
N PRO A 34 11.20 -7.57 -2.85
CA PRO A 34 9.85 -8.02 -2.56
C PRO A 34 9.08 -6.87 -1.91
N LEU A 35 8.12 -6.31 -2.64
CA LEU A 35 7.17 -5.37 -2.08
C LEU A 35 6.26 -6.17 -1.15
N ASN A 36 6.37 -5.92 0.15
CA ASN A 36 5.41 -6.37 1.15
C ASN A 36 4.39 -5.23 1.30
N PRO A 37 3.34 -5.14 0.47
CA PRO A 37 2.35 -4.08 0.62
C PRO A 37 1.66 -4.26 1.97
N THR A 38 1.82 -3.28 2.87
CA THR A 38 1.08 -3.24 4.12
C THR A 38 -0.42 -3.23 3.78
N SER A 39 -1.18 -4.12 4.42
CA SER A 39 -2.61 -4.23 4.15
C SER A 39 -3.32 -2.93 4.53
N ALA A 40 -3.93 -2.28 3.54
CA ALA A 40 -4.67 -1.03 3.75
C ALA A 40 -5.79 -1.21 4.80
N THR A 41 -6.39 -2.40 4.89
CA THR A 41 -7.40 -2.69 5.90
C THR A 41 -6.81 -2.74 7.30
N GLU A 42 -5.63 -3.31 7.50
CA GLU A 42 -4.96 -3.38 8.82
C GLU A 42 -4.56 -1.99 9.34
N ILE A 43 -4.12 -1.12 8.42
CA ILE A 43 -3.85 0.29 8.72
C ILE A 43 -5.16 0.98 9.13
N LEU A 44 -6.20 0.87 8.31
CA LEU A 44 -7.49 1.54 8.53
C LEU A 44 -8.20 1.06 9.81
N THR A 45 -8.06 -0.22 10.19
CA THR A 45 -8.61 -0.74 11.45
C THR A 45 -8.04 -0.01 12.66
N ALA A 46 -6.77 0.37 12.65
CA ALA A 46 -6.17 1.16 13.74
C ALA A 46 -6.83 2.54 13.92
N PHE A 47 -7.44 3.09 12.86
CA PHE A 47 -8.17 4.36 12.90
C PHE A 47 -9.62 4.21 13.36
N GLN A 48 -10.17 2.99 13.36
CA GLN A 48 -11.57 2.71 13.72
C GLN A 48 -11.77 2.32 15.18
N GLU A 49 -10.73 1.81 15.85
CA GLU A 49 -10.82 1.29 17.22
C GLU A 49 -11.11 2.36 18.29
N VAL A 50 -10.86 3.64 17.99
CA VAL A 50 -10.99 4.72 18.99
C VAL A 50 -11.79 5.87 18.41
N LYS A 51 -12.87 6.27 19.10
CA LYS A 51 -13.56 7.54 18.85
C LYS A 51 -12.76 8.66 19.53
N PRO A 52 -12.01 9.50 18.77
CA PRO A 52 -11.09 10.49 19.34
C PRO A 52 -11.82 11.59 20.12
N GLU A 53 -13.13 11.68 19.98
CA GLU A 53 -13.98 12.70 20.59
C GLU A 53 -14.03 12.57 22.12
N ASN A 54 -13.96 11.33 22.63
CA ASN A 54 -14.11 11.02 24.06
C ASN A 54 -12.79 10.59 24.74
N ALA A 55 -11.69 10.53 24.00
CA ALA A 55 -10.40 10.07 24.51
C ALA A 55 -9.62 11.20 25.19
N SER A 56 -8.98 10.88 26.32
CA SER A 56 -8.03 11.74 27.02
C SER A 56 -6.79 12.03 26.15
N LYS A 57 -6.03 13.08 26.51
CA LYS A 57 -4.79 13.43 25.79
C LYS A 57 -3.77 12.27 25.78
N SER A 58 -3.64 11.52 26.86
CA SER A 58 -2.72 10.39 26.95
C SER A 58 -3.14 9.24 26.04
N GLU A 59 -4.43 8.92 25.97
CA GLU A 59 -4.97 7.88 25.08
C GLU A 59 -4.79 8.26 23.61
N LYS A 60 -4.98 9.54 23.26
CA LYS A 60 -4.72 10.07 21.91
C LYS A 60 -3.26 9.92 21.50
N ILE A 61 -2.32 10.16 22.43
CA ILE A 61 -0.88 10.03 22.16
C ILE A 61 -0.49 8.57 21.97
N GLN A 62 -1.03 7.65 22.77
CA GLN A 62 -0.81 6.22 22.59
C GLN A 62 -1.36 5.70 21.26
N LEU A 63 -2.54 6.17 20.87
CA LEU A 63 -3.14 5.85 19.58
C LEU A 63 -2.26 6.35 18.42
N LEU A 64 -1.73 7.58 18.52
CA LEU A 64 -0.82 8.10 17.50
C LEU A 64 0.44 7.24 17.36
N LYS A 65 0.99 6.75 18.48
CA LYS A 65 2.13 5.84 18.47
C LYS A 65 1.81 4.53 17.76
N SER A 66 0.68 3.89 18.10
CA SER A 66 0.31 2.61 17.48
C SER A 66 0.04 2.72 15.97
N MET A 67 -0.44 3.88 15.50
CA MET A 67 -0.59 4.17 14.08
C MET A 67 0.76 4.27 13.36
N VAL A 68 1.73 4.95 13.96
CA VAL A 68 3.09 5.09 13.41
C VAL A 68 3.80 3.74 13.35
N ASP A 69 3.68 2.93 14.39
CA ASP A 69 4.27 1.59 14.45
C ASP A 69 3.72 0.67 13.33
N LYS A 70 2.44 0.79 12.99
CA LYS A 70 1.81 0.04 11.89
C LYS A 70 2.13 0.57 10.48
N THR A 71 2.66 1.79 10.38
CA THR A 71 2.98 2.44 9.09
C THR A 71 4.47 2.37 8.76
N THR A 72 5.32 2.07 9.75
CA THR A 72 6.76 1.96 9.56
C THR A 72 7.09 0.55 9.06
N ILE A 73 7.55 0.48 7.80
CA ILE A 73 7.99 -0.74 7.10
C ILE A 73 9.40 -1.13 7.56
#